data_AF-A0A6A5R6K9-F1
#
_entry.id   AF-A0A6A5R6K9-F1
#
_cell.length_a   1.000
_cell.length_b   1.000
_cell.length_c   1.000
_cell.angle_alpha   90.00
_cell.angle_beta   90.00
_cell.angle_gamma   90.00
#
_symmetry.space_group_name_H-M   'P 1'
#
loop_
_entity.id
_entity.type
_entity.pdbx_description
1 polymer ?
#
loop_
_entity_poly.entity_id
_entity_poly.type
_entity_poly.pdbx_seq_one_letter_code
_entity_poly.pdbx_strand_id
1 'polypeptide(L)' 'ATHALQPLDVACFRSLAHHYSEELLHRGHTTEGWAPVAQSDFFPLFWAAWKKTFTKDLIKEAFRCTGIHPPDADM' A
#
# COMPACT_ATOMS: atom_id res chain seq x y z
N ALA A 1 0.27 -5.96 -22.01
CA ALA A 1 0.61 -5.33 -20.73
C ALA A 1 0.82 -6.42 -19.68
N THR A 2 2.08 -6.75 -19.41
CA THR A 2 2.50 -7.81 -18.47
C THR A 2 2.68 -7.26 -17.04
N HIS A 3 2.51 -5.95 -16.85
CA HIS A 3 2.63 -5.24 -15.56
C HIS A 3 1.48 -5.51 -14.59
N ALA A 4 0.26 -5.74 -15.06
CA ALA A 4 -0.91 -5.92 -14.17
C ALA A 4 -0.86 -7.20 -13.30
N LEU A 5 0.10 -8.10 -13.58
CA LEU A 5 0.23 -9.41 -12.93
C LEU A 5 1.55 -9.57 -12.17
N GLN A 6 2.38 -8.53 -12.05
CA GLN A 6 3.56 -8.66 -11.19
C GLN A 6 3.09 -8.75 -9.73
N PRO A 7 3.59 -9.71 -8.92
CA PRO A 7 3.26 -9.82 -7.50
C PRO A 7 3.36 -8.49 -6.75
N LEU A 8 4.37 -7.68 -7.11
CA LEU A 8 4.58 -6.36 -6.52
C LEU A 8 3.43 -5.40 -6.82
N ASP A 9 2.95 -5.37 -8.06
CA ASP A 9 1.84 -4.52 -8.51
C ASP A 9 0.51 -4.93 -7.86
N VAL A 10 0.22 -6.24 -7.81
CA VAL A 10 -1.05 -6.76 -7.27
C VAL A 10 -1.11 -6.66 -5.75
N ALA A 11 0.00 -6.94 -5.08
CA ALA A 11 0.00 -7.20 -3.65
C ALA A 11 0.48 -5.97 -2.85
N CYS A 12 1.60 -5.35 -3.25
CA CYS A 12 2.17 -4.22 -2.53
C CYS A 12 1.54 -2.89 -2.96
N PHE A 13 1.43 -2.59 -4.25
CA PHE A 13 0.90 -1.29 -4.69
C PHE A 13 -0.60 -1.15 -4.47
N ARG A 14 -1.39 -2.22 -4.59
CA ARG A 14 -2.81 -2.19 -4.19
C ARG A 14 -2.97 -1.86 -2.70
N SER A 15 -2.19 -2.52 -1.84
CA SER A 15 -2.21 -2.26 -0.40
C SER A 15 -1.72 -0.85 -0.06
N LEU A 16 -0.73 -0.34 -0.80
CA LEU A 16 -0.26 1.04 -0.68
C LEU A 16 -1.34 2.06 -1.06
N ALA A 17 -2.02 1.85 -2.18
CA ALA A 17 -3.11 2.73 -2.64
C ALA A 17 -4.27 2.74 -1.63
N HIS A 18 -4.60 1.58 -1.04
CA HIS A 18 -5.61 1.48 0.01
C HIS A 18 -5.21 2.30 1.24
N HIS A 19 -4.02 2.07 1.80
CA HIS A 19 -3.57 2.82 2.98
C HIS A 19 -3.40 4.33 2.70
N TYR A 20 -2.98 4.71 1.50
CA TYR A 20 -2.92 6.12 1.12
C TYR A 20 -4.31 6.77 1.07
N SER A 21 -5.32 6.04 0.59
CA SER A 21 -6.72 6.52 0.62
C SER A 21 -7.22 6.70 2.06
N GLU A 22 -6.85 5.81 2.98
CA GLU A 22 -7.15 5.95 4.40
C GLU A 22 -6.49 7.18 5.03
N GLU A 23 -5.22 7.47 4.70
CA GLU A 23 -4.53 8.68 5.16
C GLU A 23 -5.20 9.96 4.62
N LEU A 24 -5.65 9.95 3.36
CA LEU A 24 -6.41 11.06 2.77
C LEU A 24 -7.74 11.29 3.47
N LEU A 25 -8.50 10.22 3.75
CA LEU A 25 -9.76 10.31 4.50
C LEU A 25 -9.51 10.83 5.92
N HIS A 26 -8.49 10.30 6.61
CA HIS A 26 -8.13 10.75 7.96
C HIS A 26 -7.76 12.24 7.99
N ARG A 27 -6.97 12.72 7.03
CA ARG A 27 -6.66 14.15 6.87
C ARG A 27 -7.94 14.96 6.60
N GLY A 28 -8.81 14.47 5.72
CA GLY A 28 -10.09 15.10 5.41
C GLY A 28 -10.97 15.27 6.65
N HIS A 29 -11.09 14.22 7.48
CA HIS A 29 -11.82 14.26 8.74
C HIS A 29 -11.19 15.23 9.75
N THR A 30 -9.86 15.23 9.89
CA THR A 30 -9.14 16.09 10.85
C THR A 30 -9.19 17.56 10.46
N THR A 31 -9.32 17.85 9.17
CA THR A 31 -9.39 19.22 8.63
C THR A 31 -10.81 19.67 8.34
N GLU A 32 -11.82 18.84 8.64
CA GLU A 32 -13.23 19.06 8.30
C GLU A 32 -13.46 19.34 6.80
N GLY A 33 -12.53 18.91 5.94
CA GLY A 33 -12.52 19.22 4.50
C GLY A 33 -12.16 20.66 4.15
N TRP A 34 -11.77 21.50 5.12
CA TRP A 34 -11.45 22.92 4.89
C TRP A 34 -10.05 23.15 4.34
N ALA A 35 -9.15 22.16 4.49
CA ALA A 35 -7.81 22.20 3.94
C ALA A 35 -7.72 21.31 2.69
N PRO A 36 -7.70 21.90 1.47
CA PRO A 36 -7.49 21.14 0.24
C PRO A 36 -6.19 20.34 0.29
N VAL A 37 -6.15 19.22 -0.44
CA VAL A 37 -4.91 18.44 -0.60
C VAL A 37 -4.00 19.19 -1.57
N ALA A 38 -2.80 19.55 -1.11
CA ALA A 38 -1.77 20.15 -1.92
C ALA A 38 -0.68 19.13 -2.27
N GLN A 39 0.14 19.44 -3.27
CA GLN A 39 1.26 18.57 -3.67
C GLN A 39 2.26 18.35 -2.52
N SER A 40 2.40 19.32 -1.60
CA SER A 40 3.25 19.19 -0.41
C SER A 40 2.74 18.16 0.59
N ASP A 41 1.44 17.85 0.61
CA ASP A 41 0.86 16.84 1.49
C ASP A 41 1.18 15.41 1.01
N PHE A 42 1.62 15.25 -0.25
CA PHE A 42 1.88 13.95 -0.83
C PHE A 42 2.86 13.14 0.01
N PHE A 43 4.05 13.69 0.30
CA PHE A 43 5.11 12.90 0.94
C PHE A 43 4.77 12.46 2.37
N PRO A 44 4.22 13.30 3.26
CA PRO A 44 3.78 12.86 4.59
C PRO A 44 2.72 11.75 4.55
N LEU A 45 1.70 11.90 3.70
CA LEU A 45 0.63 10.90 3.54
C LEU A 45 1.17 9.60 2.93
N PHE A 46 2.00 9.72 1.90
CA PHE A 46 2.68 8.59 1.26
C PHE A 46 3.55 7.84 2.26
N TRP A 47 4.36 8.54 3.06
CA TRP A 47 5.26 7.91 4.02
C TRP A 47 4.51 7.21 5.15
N ALA A 48 3.39 7.78 5.62
CA ALA A 48 2.52 7.13 6.58
C ALA A 48 1.93 5.83 6.01
N ALA A 49 1.40 5.87 4.79
CA ALA A 49 0.90 4.69 4.08
C ALA A 49 2.00 3.65 3.83
N TRP A 50 3.19 4.07 3.38
CA TRP A 50 4.34 3.20 3.13
C TRP A 50 4.72 2.37 4.35
N LYS A 51 4.80 3.00 5.53
CA LYS A 51 5.11 2.31 6.79
C LYS A 51 4.05 1.27 7.18
N LYS A 52 2.78 1.48 6.81
CA LYS A 52 1.68 0.53 7.04
C LYS A 52 1.73 -0.64 6.04
N THR A 53 2.06 -0.35 4.78
CA THR A 53 2.09 -1.34 3.71
C THR A 53 3.31 -2.27 3.77
N PHE A 54 4.51 -1.70 3.85
CA PHE A 54 5.76 -2.44 3.64
C PHE A 54 6.30 -3.02 4.95
N THR A 55 5.45 -3.76 5.68
CA THR A 55 5.89 -4.57 6.81
C THR A 55 6.21 -5.99 6.34
N LYS A 56 7.11 -6.68 7.06
CA LYS A 56 7.51 -8.06 6.69
C LYS A 56 6.30 -9.00 6.60
N ASP A 57 5.34 -8.85 7.51
CA ASP A 57 4.17 -9.72 7.59
C ASP A 57 3.18 -9.43 6.47
N LEU A 58 2.89 -8.15 6.17
CA LEU A 58 2.01 -7.81 5.07
C LEU A 58 2.59 -8.23 3.72
N ILE A 59 3.90 -8.04 3.51
CA ILE A 59 4.58 -8.48 2.29
C ILE A 59 4.41 -10.00 2.11
N LYS A 60 4.73 -10.80 3.13
CA LYS A 60 4.55 -12.26 3.09
C LYS A 60 3.11 -12.67 2.79
N GLU A 61 2.14 -12.03 3.46
CA GLU A 61 0.72 -12.27 3.23
C GLU A 61 0.27 -11.91 1.82
N ALA A 62 0.79 -10.81 1.29
CA ALA A 62 0.47 -10.33 -0.04
C ALA A 62 0.99 -11.32 -1.11
N PHE A 63 2.21 -11.85 -0.95
CA PHE A 63 2.73 -12.93 -1.80
C PHE A 63 1.89 -14.22 -1.68
N ARG A 64 1.49 -14.60 -0.46
CA ARG A 64 0.61 -15.76 -0.21
C ARG A 64 -0.73 -15.64 -0.92
N CYS A 65 -1.41 -14.49 -0.79
CA CYS A 65 -2.71 -14.23 -1.42
C CYS A 65 -2.65 -14.29 -2.97
N THR A 66 -1.51 -13.98 -3.56
CA THR A 66 -1.31 -14.06 -5.03
C THR A 66 -0.99 -15.46 -5.54
N GLY A 67 -0.92 -16.47 -4.66
CA GLY A 67 -0.51 -17.83 -5.04
C GLY A 67 0.98 -17.96 -5.38
N ILE A 68 1.77 -16.91 -5.12
CA ILE A 68 3.22 -16.89 -5.33
C ILE A 68 3.86 -17.35 -4.02
N HIS A 69 3.79 -18.65 -3.80
CA HIS A 69 4.53 -19.33 -2.73
C HIS A 69 5.95 -19.61 -3.24
N PRO A 70 7.02 -19.38 -2.45
CA PRO A 70 8.30 -20.02 -2.73
C PRO A 70 8.04 -21.54 -2.71
N PRO A 71 8.42 -22.33 -3.72
CA PRO A 71 8.43 -23.78 -3.53
C PRO A 71 9.25 -24.07 -2.27
N ASP A 72 8.75 -24.94 -1.39
CA ASP A 72 9.47 -25.37 -0.19
C ASP A 72 10.93 -25.62 -0.54
N ALA A 73 11.85 -24.98 0.17
CA ALA A 73 13.29 -25.10 -0.06
C ALA A 73 13.87 -26.44 0.42
N ASP A 74 12.99 -27.35 0.87
CA ASP A 74 13.32 -28.65 1.47
C ASP A 74 12.96 -29.86 0.55
N MET A 75 12.81 -29.65 -0.76
CA MET A 75 12.80 -30.76 -1.75
C MET A 75 14.20 -31.05 -2.30
#